data_AF-A0AA50HVV0-F1
#
_entry.id   AF-A0AA50HVV0-F1
#
_cell.length_a   1.000
_cell.length_b   1.000
_cell.length_c   1.000
_cell.angle_alpha   90.00
_cell.angle_beta   90.00
_cell.angle_gamma   90.00
#
_symmetry.space_group_name_H-M   'P 1'
#
loop_
_entity.id
_entity.type
_entity.pdbx_description
1 polymer ?
#
loop_
_entity_poly.entity_id
_entity_poly.type
_entity_poly.pdbx_seq_one_letter_code
_entity_poly.pdbx_strand_id
1 'polypeptide(L)'
;MAEFPWYLAFLYGSLVVVTGPTVVGPLIKQVQVQRSVATLLEGEGVLIDPVGAILAVVVLETIFNTNVSVETDIIEIAMGLILRLGVGLAIGVGGGWLLSNFLKMASFLSEDVSNLVVLAGVWGVFGAAQASLSESGLMATVAMGIYLNSSALPDNRLLRRFKGKLTLLCVSVLFILLAAELSLSSFGALGWGSVITVAVLMLVIRPFSVAICTWTSTFNWRQKLFVAWIAPRGIVSASVASLFSLLLTERGINGGDAIKSIVFLTIMMTVFIQGLTAKPLAKLLRITDTHTTGAVIIGCTPLGRLVARLFTAQGESVVLIDSDPEACATAIAEGLTAIQTSALDSHALEKAGIEEMGAFMALTNNGEVNLVLAQNTINEFNPPGVCDCSG
;
A
#
# COMPACT_ATOMS: atom_id res chain seq x y z
N MET A 1 -29.97 9.90 -12.76
CA MET A 1 -28.70 10.30 -12.11
C MET A 1 -29.11 11.20 -10.96
N ALA A 2 -28.58 11.01 -9.74
CA ALA A 2 -29.01 11.79 -8.57
C ALA A 2 -29.10 13.29 -8.92
N GLU A 3 -30.25 13.93 -8.68
CA GLU A 3 -30.54 15.32 -9.05
C GLU A 3 -29.74 16.29 -8.16
N PHE A 4 -28.42 16.27 -8.31
CA PHE A 4 -27.52 17.16 -7.61
C PHE A 4 -27.26 18.42 -8.44
N PRO A 5 -27.29 19.61 -7.82
CA PRO A 5 -26.66 20.79 -8.36
C PRO A 5 -25.21 20.51 -8.78
N TRP A 6 -24.76 21.15 -9.86
CA TRP A 6 -23.42 20.94 -10.43
C TRP A 6 -22.29 21.02 -9.40
N TYR A 7 -22.35 21.96 -8.46
CA TYR A 7 -21.33 22.13 -7.42
C TYR A 7 -21.27 20.93 -6.46
N LEU A 8 -22.41 20.35 -6.04
CA LEU A 8 -22.43 19.12 -5.22
C LEU A 8 -21.94 17.91 -6.01
N ALA A 9 -22.20 17.86 -7.32
CA ALA A 9 -21.69 16.80 -8.19
C ALA A 9 -20.16 16.86 -8.37
N PHE A 10 -19.59 18.06 -8.53
CA PHE A 10 -18.13 18.26 -8.54
C PHE A 10 -17.49 17.87 -7.21
N LEU A 11 -18.09 18.28 -6.09
CA LEU A 11 -17.64 17.92 -4.75
C LEU A 11 -17.69 16.40 -4.51
N TYR A 12 -18.77 15.74 -4.94
CA TYR A 12 -18.86 14.29 -4.92
C TYR A 12 -17.79 13.64 -5.80
N GLY A 13 -17.53 14.18 -7.00
CA GLY A 13 -16.49 13.69 -7.90
C GLY A 13 -15.08 13.79 -7.31
N SER A 14 -14.76 14.89 -6.60
CA SER A 14 -13.44 15.04 -5.95
C SER A 14 -13.24 14.07 -4.78
N LEU A 15 -14.29 13.81 -3.99
CA LEU A 15 -14.28 12.77 -2.94
C LEU A 15 -14.22 11.35 -3.54
N VAL A 16 -14.92 11.23 -4.68
CA VAL A 16 -15.00 10.16 -5.66
C VAL A 16 -13.64 9.57 -6.01
N VAL A 17 -12.77 10.45 -6.47
CA VAL A 17 -11.51 10.13 -7.18
C VAL A 17 -10.54 9.31 -6.34
N VAL A 18 -10.53 9.47 -5.03
CA VAL A 18 -9.58 8.82 -4.11
C VAL A 18 -9.82 7.31 -4.05
N THR A 19 -8.75 6.54 -4.17
CA THR A 19 -8.70 5.13 -3.77
C THR A 19 -7.87 4.99 -2.50
N GLY A 20 -8.34 4.20 -1.54
CA GLY A 20 -7.69 4.13 -0.23
C GLY A 20 -6.67 3.01 -0.11
N PRO A 21 -5.40 3.29 0.23
CA PRO A 21 -4.39 2.25 0.44
C PRO A 21 -4.73 1.34 1.63
N THR A 22 -5.57 1.82 2.55
CA THR A 22 -6.03 1.09 3.75
C THR A 22 -6.90 -0.12 3.44
N VAL A 23 -7.65 -0.10 2.33
CA VAL A 23 -8.45 -1.25 1.89
C VAL A 23 -7.72 -2.06 0.83
N VAL A 24 -7.01 -1.38 -0.09
CA VAL A 24 -6.23 -2.05 -1.15
C VAL A 24 -5.17 -2.96 -0.55
N GLY A 25 -4.38 -2.49 0.42
CA GLY A 25 -3.25 -3.24 0.98
C GLY A 25 -3.67 -4.61 1.56
N PRO A 26 -4.60 -4.67 2.52
CA PRO A 26 -5.11 -5.95 3.04
C PRO A 26 -5.72 -6.84 1.96
N LEU A 27 -6.47 -6.26 1.01
CA LEU A 27 -7.10 -7.00 -0.09
C LEU A 27 -6.05 -7.69 -0.97
N ILE A 28 -5.01 -6.96 -1.37
CA ILE A 28 -3.93 -7.48 -2.21
C ILE A 28 -3.13 -8.55 -1.48
N LYS A 29 -2.83 -8.36 -0.18
CA LYS A 29 -2.18 -9.37 0.66
C LYS A 29 -2.99 -10.67 0.76
N GLN A 30 -4.32 -10.58 0.80
CA GLN A 30 -5.19 -11.75 0.86
C GLN A 30 -5.33 -12.48 -0.49
N VAL A 31 -5.29 -11.73 -1.61
CA VAL A 31 -5.46 -12.29 -2.96
C VAL A 31 -4.14 -12.83 -3.53
N GLN A 32 -2.99 -12.32 -3.08
CA GLN A 32 -1.65 -12.69 -3.56
C GLN A 32 -1.55 -12.58 -5.10
N VAL A 33 -1.79 -11.39 -5.63
CA VAL A 33 -1.57 -11.11 -7.07
C VAL A 33 -0.10 -10.89 -7.37
N GLN A 34 0.27 -11.03 -8.64
CA GLN A 34 1.60 -10.70 -9.15
C GLN A 34 2.13 -9.37 -8.62
N ARG A 35 3.41 -9.37 -8.21
CA ARG A 35 4.08 -8.21 -7.62
C ARG A 35 3.91 -6.90 -8.41
N SER A 36 4.02 -6.94 -9.74
CA SER A 36 3.88 -5.74 -10.58
C SER A 36 2.51 -5.07 -10.47
N VAL A 37 1.45 -5.88 -10.32
CA VAL A 37 0.07 -5.40 -10.13
C VAL A 37 -0.15 -4.91 -8.70
N ALA A 38 0.37 -5.66 -7.71
CA ALA A 38 0.31 -5.28 -6.30
C ALA A 38 0.99 -3.93 -6.06
N THR A 39 2.22 -3.77 -6.53
CA THR A 39 3.00 -2.52 -6.38
C THR A 39 2.32 -1.34 -7.08
N LEU A 40 1.71 -1.56 -8.25
CA LEU A 40 0.97 -0.50 -8.95
C LEU A 40 -0.25 -0.04 -8.14
N LEU A 41 -1.09 -0.97 -7.68
CA LEU A 41 -2.32 -0.65 -6.95
C LEU A 41 -2.03 -0.04 -5.57
N GLU A 42 -1.02 -0.55 -4.85
CA GLU A 42 -0.58 0.04 -3.59
C GLU A 42 0.01 1.44 -3.80
N GLY A 43 0.86 1.61 -4.83
CA GLY A 43 1.45 2.90 -5.17
C GLY A 43 0.41 3.94 -5.59
N GLU A 44 -0.54 3.55 -6.43
CA GLU A 44 -1.68 4.40 -6.82
C GLU A 44 -2.46 4.84 -5.57
N GLY A 45 -2.84 3.88 -4.71
CA GLY A 45 -3.56 4.16 -3.48
C GLY A 45 -2.82 5.15 -2.59
N VAL A 46 -1.53 4.92 -2.32
CA VAL A 46 -0.73 5.79 -1.45
C VAL A 46 -0.58 7.21 -2.00
N LEU A 47 -0.43 7.37 -3.32
CA LEU A 47 -0.25 8.69 -3.94
C LEU A 47 -1.56 9.45 -4.10
N ILE A 48 -2.63 8.78 -4.51
CA ILE A 48 -3.91 9.46 -4.79
C ILE A 48 -4.66 9.85 -3.52
N ASP A 49 -4.37 9.22 -2.38
CA ASP A 49 -5.00 9.49 -1.09
C ASP A 49 -4.80 10.96 -0.63
N PRO A 50 -3.56 11.47 -0.45
CA PRO A 50 -3.36 12.88 -0.11
C PRO A 50 -3.80 13.82 -1.24
N VAL A 51 -3.58 13.45 -2.50
CA VAL A 51 -3.93 14.29 -3.67
C VAL A 51 -5.44 14.54 -3.72
N GLY A 52 -6.25 13.51 -3.57
CA GLY A 52 -7.68 13.67 -3.66
C GLY A 52 -8.31 14.25 -2.39
N ALA A 53 -7.72 14.06 -1.21
CA ALA A 53 -8.12 14.79 -0.01
C ALA A 53 -7.92 16.31 -0.18
N ILE A 54 -6.73 16.71 -0.64
CA ILE A 54 -6.40 18.11 -0.93
C ILE A 54 -7.32 18.66 -2.02
N LEU A 55 -7.52 17.91 -3.12
CA LEU A 55 -8.42 18.30 -4.20
C LEU A 55 -9.83 18.55 -3.69
N ALA A 56 -10.36 17.66 -2.84
CA ALA A 56 -11.71 17.79 -2.29
C ALA A 56 -11.85 19.07 -1.45
N VAL A 57 -10.84 19.41 -0.65
CA VAL A 57 -10.86 20.63 0.17
C VAL A 57 -10.75 21.88 -0.69
N VAL A 58 -9.88 21.88 -1.70
CA VAL A 58 -9.75 23.01 -2.62
C VAL A 58 -11.05 23.23 -3.41
N VAL A 59 -11.69 22.15 -3.90
CA VAL A 59 -13.01 22.25 -4.57
C VAL A 59 -14.07 22.80 -3.63
N LEU A 60 -14.10 22.39 -2.36
CA LEU A 60 -15.04 22.92 -1.38
C LEU A 60 -14.82 24.42 -1.13
N GLU A 61 -13.57 24.86 -0.99
CA GLU A 61 -13.22 26.27 -0.82
C GLU A 61 -13.66 27.12 -2.02
N THR A 62 -13.48 26.62 -3.25
CA THR A 62 -13.98 27.29 -4.45
C THR A 62 -15.50 27.42 -4.43
N ILE A 63 -16.23 26.36 -4.05
CA ILE A 63 -17.71 26.40 -3.94
C ILE A 63 -18.16 27.50 -2.97
N PHE A 64 -17.42 27.65 -1.87
CA PHE A 64 -17.69 28.65 -0.84
C PHE A 64 -17.34 30.10 -1.24
N ASN A 65 -16.46 30.28 -2.23
CA ASN A 65 -15.95 31.59 -2.65
C ASN A 65 -16.70 32.14 -3.89
N THR A 66 -18.03 31.93 -3.97
CA THR A 66 -18.95 32.09 -5.13
C THR A 66 -18.97 33.45 -5.90
N ASN A 67 -17.99 34.33 -5.72
CA ASN A 67 -17.85 35.63 -6.40
C ASN A 67 -16.85 35.64 -7.57
N VAL A 68 -16.34 34.47 -7.98
CA VAL A 68 -15.22 34.35 -8.91
C VAL A 68 -15.68 33.71 -10.23
N SER A 69 -15.18 34.19 -11.36
CA SER A 69 -15.51 33.71 -12.70
C SER A 69 -14.98 32.28 -12.98
N VAL A 70 -15.64 31.55 -13.88
CA VAL A 70 -15.33 30.14 -14.22
C VAL A 70 -13.87 29.91 -14.65
N GLU A 71 -13.21 30.88 -15.31
CA GLU A 71 -11.80 30.75 -15.71
C GLU A 71 -10.82 30.91 -14.54
N THR A 72 -11.15 31.78 -13.59
CA THR A 72 -10.37 31.98 -12.36
C THR A 72 -10.47 30.79 -11.41
N ASP A 73 -11.60 30.07 -11.41
CA ASP A 73 -11.83 28.89 -10.56
C ASP A 73 -10.85 27.74 -10.85
N ILE A 74 -10.57 27.44 -12.13
CA ILE A 74 -9.69 26.31 -12.49
C ILE A 74 -8.24 26.60 -12.11
N ILE A 75 -7.78 27.83 -12.33
CA ILE A 75 -6.42 28.26 -12.00
C ILE A 75 -6.23 28.26 -10.48
N GLU A 76 -7.21 28.74 -9.71
CA GLU A 76 -7.18 28.69 -8.26
C GLU A 76 -7.16 27.26 -7.73
N ILE A 77 -7.97 26.35 -8.30
CA ILE A 77 -7.97 24.94 -7.90
C ILE A 77 -6.59 24.30 -8.18
N ALA A 78 -6.06 24.50 -9.37
CA ALA A 78 -4.77 23.94 -9.76
C ALA A 78 -3.63 24.50 -8.89
N MET A 79 -3.62 25.82 -8.65
CA MET A 79 -2.62 26.48 -7.83
C MET A 79 -2.72 26.05 -6.35
N GLY A 80 -3.93 25.97 -5.80
CA GLY A 80 -4.18 25.50 -4.44
C GLY A 80 -3.72 24.07 -4.23
N LEU A 81 -4.00 23.19 -5.20
CA LEU A 81 -3.54 21.80 -5.20
C LEU A 81 -2.01 21.71 -5.27
N ILE A 82 -1.37 22.40 -6.23
CA ILE A 82 0.08 22.40 -6.41
C ILE A 82 0.79 22.94 -5.16
N LEU A 83 0.28 24.01 -4.57
CA LEU A 83 0.90 24.65 -3.41
C LEU A 83 0.81 23.75 -2.18
N ARG A 84 -0.36 23.15 -1.89
CA ARG A 84 -0.54 22.20 -0.78
C ARG A 84 0.29 20.94 -0.94
N LEU A 85 0.32 20.37 -2.14
CA LEU A 85 1.17 19.22 -2.45
C LEU A 85 2.66 19.57 -2.35
N GLY A 86 3.06 20.73 -2.86
CA GLY A 86 4.43 21.20 -2.87
C GLY A 86 4.97 21.48 -1.46
N VAL A 87 4.20 22.18 -0.63
CA VAL A 87 4.54 22.43 0.78
C VAL A 87 4.61 21.12 1.55
N GLY A 88 3.62 20.24 1.39
CA GLY A 88 3.62 18.93 2.02
C GLY A 88 4.84 18.10 1.62
N LEU A 89 5.14 18.03 0.32
CA LEU A 89 6.31 17.31 -0.19
C LEU A 89 7.63 17.90 0.33
N ALA A 90 7.78 19.22 0.33
CA ALA A 90 8.98 19.88 0.84
C ALA A 90 9.22 19.60 2.33
N ILE A 91 8.19 19.77 3.15
CA ILE A 91 8.26 19.53 4.60
C ILE A 91 8.45 18.03 4.88
N GLY A 92 7.77 17.16 4.14
CA GLY A 92 7.87 15.71 4.28
C GLY A 92 9.25 15.16 3.93
N VAL A 93 9.83 15.58 2.80
CA VAL A 93 11.19 15.19 2.40
C VAL A 93 12.22 15.76 3.37
N GLY A 94 12.09 17.04 3.77
CA GLY A 94 12.97 17.67 4.75
C GLY A 94 12.92 16.98 6.12
N GLY A 95 11.72 16.67 6.60
CA GLY A 95 11.50 15.93 7.84
C GLY A 95 12.01 14.48 7.77
N GLY A 96 11.83 13.81 6.62
CA GLY A 96 12.38 12.48 6.37
C GLY A 96 13.90 12.46 6.37
N TRP A 97 14.54 13.45 5.73
CA TRP A 97 16.00 13.62 5.74
C TRP A 97 16.53 13.84 7.15
N LEU A 98 15.91 14.75 7.90
CA LEU A 98 16.30 15.06 9.27
C LEU A 98 16.15 13.85 10.19
N LEU A 99 15.00 13.16 10.13
CA LEU A 99 14.76 11.98 10.95
C LEU A 99 15.69 10.82 10.57
N SER A 100 15.91 10.58 9.27
CA SER A 100 16.83 9.53 8.80
C SER A 100 18.24 9.78 9.32
N ASN A 101 18.75 11.00 9.21
CA ASN A 101 20.09 11.33 9.71
C ASN A 101 20.17 11.21 11.23
N PHE A 102 19.12 11.62 11.95
CA PHE A 102 19.04 11.46 13.39
C PHE A 102 19.12 9.98 13.79
N LEU A 103 18.32 9.11 13.17
CA LEU A 103 18.32 7.67 13.45
C LEU A 103 19.64 7.00 13.13
N LYS A 104 20.32 7.41 12.04
CA LYS A 104 21.65 6.88 11.69
C LYS A 104 22.74 7.30 12.66
N MET A 105 22.63 8.50 13.23
CA MET A 105 23.60 9.02 14.18
C MET A 105 23.34 8.54 15.61
N ALA A 106 22.09 8.26 15.96
CA ALA A 106 21.68 7.88 17.30
C ALA A 106 21.88 6.38 17.57
N SER A 107 23.15 5.95 17.70
CA SER A 107 23.53 4.58 18.07
C SER A 107 23.19 4.19 19.51
N PHE A 108 22.68 5.12 20.32
CA PHE A 108 22.32 4.91 21.73
C PHE A 108 20.84 4.54 21.94
N LEU A 109 20.01 4.59 20.89
CA LEU A 109 18.59 4.30 20.99
C LEU A 109 18.34 2.79 21.01
N SER A 110 17.57 2.32 22.00
CA SER A 110 16.99 0.97 21.97
C SER A 110 15.94 0.88 20.86
N GLU A 111 15.75 -0.33 20.30
CA GLU A 111 14.82 -0.64 19.21
C GLU A 111 13.40 -0.10 19.47
N ASP A 112 12.88 -0.26 20.69
CA ASP A 112 11.55 0.20 21.08
C ASP A 112 11.44 1.74 21.08
N VAL A 113 12.50 2.43 21.49
CA VAL A 113 12.54 3.89 21.52
C VAL A 113 12.62 4.43 20.09
N SER A 114 13.34 3.75 19.20
CA SER A 114 13.41 4.10 17.77
C SER A 114 12.01 4.11 17.13
N ASN A 115 11.19 3.08 17.41
CA ASN A 115 9.81 3.02 16.94
C ASN A 115 8.97 4.23 17.39
N LEU A 116 9.10 4.62 18.66
CA LEU A 116 8.39 5.78 19.22
C LEU A 116 8.89 7.10 18.64
N VAL A 117 10.20 7.24 18.41
CA VAL A 117 10.81 8.41 17.79
C VAL A 117 10.33 8.58 16.34
N VAL A 118 10.25 7.49 15.57
CA VAL A 118 9.70 7.53 14.20
C VAL A 118 8.24 7.97 14.22
N LEU A 119 7.42 7.40 15.12
CA LEU A 119 6.03 7.80 15.26
C LEU A 119 5.92 9.30 15.63
N ALA A 120 6.64 9.74 16.65
CA ALA A 120 6.66 11.15 17.06
C ALA A 120 7.14 12.08 15.93
N GLY A 121 8.15 11.66 15.17
CA GLY A 121 8.66 12.38 14.00
C GLY A 121 7.61 12.54 12.90
N VAL A 122 6.90 11.46 12.57
CA VAL A 122 5.81 11.49 11.57
C VAL A 122 4.69 12.44 12.01
N TRP A 123 4.28 12.39 13.28
CA TRP A 123 3.28 13.31 13.84
C TRP A 123 3.77 14.76 13.87
N GLY A 124 5.05 14.99 14.22
CA GLY A 124 5.66 16.32 14.21
C GLY A 124 5.72 16.92 12.81
N VAL A 125 6.10 16.14 11.80
CA VAL A 125 6.12 16.56 10.39
C VAL A 125 4.70 16.81 9.88
N PHE A 126 3.74 15.94 10.21
CA PHE A 126 2.33 16.15 9.91
C PHE A 126 1.83 17.48 10.50
N GLY A 127 2.08 17.72 11.78
CA GLY A 127 1.64 18.93 12.48
C GLY A 127 2.31 20.19 11.93
N ALA A 128 3.60 20.16 11.64
CA ALA A 128 4.34 21.29 11.06
C ALA A 128 3.81 21.65 9.66
N ALA A 129 3.52 20.64 8.83
CA ALA A 129 2.91 20.85 7.53
C ALA A 129 1.49 21.40 7.66
N GLN A 130 0.65 20.77 8.49
CA GLN A 130 -0.73 21.21 8.72
C GLN A 130 -0.83 22.64 9.27
N ALA A 131 0.12 23.04 10.13
CA ALA A 131 0.20 24.40 10.67
C ALA A 131 0.67 25.43 9.64
N SER A 132 1.54 25.02 8.71
CA SER A 132 2.00 25.90 7.62
C SER A 132 0.90 26.11 6.59
N LEU A 133 0.25 25.02 6.18
CA LEU A 133 -0.87 25.04 5.26
C LEU A 133 -1.79 23.85 5.53
N SER A 134 -3.08 24.14 5.71
CA SER A 134 -4.09 23.12 5.94
C SER A 134 -4.06 22.05 4.84
N GLU A 135 -4.27 20.81 5.23
CA GLU A 135 -4.32 19.60 4.39
C GLU A 135 -2.99 19.16 3.75
N SER A 136 -1.91 19.93 3.93
CA SER A 136 -0.58 19.53 3.45
C SER A 136 0.05 18.42 4.31
N GLY A 137 -0.46 18.17 5.52
CA GLY A 137 0.04 17.15 6.44
C GLY A 137 -0.02 15.73 5.87
N LEU A 138 -1.08 15.37 5.15
CA LEU A 138 -1.21 14.05 4.53
C LEU A 138 -0.09 13.81 3.52
N MET A 139 0.15 14.76 2.62
CA MET A 139 1.24 14.66 1.64
C MET A 139 2.62 14.63 2.32
N ALA A 140 2.81 15.39 3.41
CA ALA A 140 4.06 15.40 4.15
C ALA A 140 4.40 14.04 4.76
N THR A 141 3.41 13.35 5.34
CA THR A 141 3.62 12.01 5.92
C THR A 141 3.92 10.96 4.84
N VAL A 142 3.25 11.03 3.68
CA VAL A 142 3.53 10.16 2.53
C VAL A 142 4.94 10.40 2.00
N ALA A 143 5.32 11.65 1.75
CA ALA A 143 6.65 12.01 1.26
C ALA A 143 7.76 11.60 2.24
N MET A 144 7.56 11.83 3.54
CA MET A 144 8.46 11.38 4.60
C MET A 144 8.59 9.84 4.60
N GLY A 145 7.48 9.11 4.52
CA GLY A 145 7.49 7.65 4.47
C GLY A 145 8.24 7.08 3.27
N ILE A 146 8.06 7.67 2.08
CA ILE A 146 8.80 7.31 0.87
C ILE A 146 10.31 7.56 1.07
N TYR A 147 10.66 8.72 1.63
CA TYR A 147 12.05 9.08 1.89
C TYR A 147 12.73 8.13 2.90
N LEU A 148 12.06 7.83 4.02
CA LEU A 148 12.58 6.91 5.05
C LEU A 148 12.76 5.49 4.49
N ASN A 149 11.81 5.03 3.66
CA ASN A 149 11.92 3.72 3.03
C ASN A 149 13.13 3.62 2.09
N SER A 150 13.53 4.71 1.44
CA SER A 150 14.71 4.75 0.57
C SER A 150 16.02 4.90 1.35
N SER A 151 15.98 5.32 2.61
CA SER A 151 17.17 5.85 3.30
C SER A 151 18.05 4.79 3.98
N ALA A 152 17.81 3.48 3.80
CA ALA A 152 18.56 2.38 4.42
C ALA A 152 18.78 2.61 5.93
N LEU A 153 17.69 2.65 6.68
CA LEU A 153 17.70 2.87 8.14
C LEU A 153 18.18 1.60 8.87
N PRO A 154 18.92 1.74 9.99
CA PRO A 154 19.12 0.65 10.94
C PRO A 154 17.76 0.09 11.40
N ASP A 155 17.64 -1.23 11.55
CA ASP A 155 16.47 -1.91 12.09
C ASP A 155 15.13 -1.65 11.36
N ASN A 156 15.18 -1.36 10.06
CA ASN A 156 13.99 -1.11 9.22
C ASN A 156 12.92 -2.22 9.34
N ARG A 157 13.34 -3.47 9.59
CA ARG A 157 12.41 -4.60 9.77
C ARG A 157 11.53 -4.48 11.02
N LEU A 158 12.10 -4.08 12.15
CA LEU A 158 11.36 -3.88 13.41
C LEU A 158 10.37 -2.72 13.27
N LEU A 159 10.79 -1.63 12.63
CA LEU A 159 9.92 -0.51 12.26
C LEU A 159 8.75 -0.96 11.38
N ARG A 160 9.01 -1.79 10.36
CA ARG A 160 7.97 -2.37 9.50
C ARG A 160 7.01 -3.29 10.27
N ARG A 161 7.51 -4.10 11.20
CA ARG A 161 6.67 -4.95 12.07
C ARG A 161 5.80 -4.11 13.00
N PHE A 162 6.36 -3.08 13.63
CA PHE A 162 5.62 -2.15 14.50
C PHE A 162 4.52 -1.41 13.71
N LYS A 163 4.88 -0.84 12.54
CA LYS A 163 3.91 -0.25 11.60
C LYS A 163 2.82 -1.26 11.22
N GLY A 164 3.18 -2.51 10.94
CA GLY A 164 2.23 -3.56 10.58
C GLY A 164 1.18 -3.80 11.68
N LYS A 165 1.61 -3.89 12.94
CA LYS A 165 0.71 -4.02 14.10
C LYS A 165 -0.20 -2.80 14.26
N LEU A 166 0.34 -1.58 14.14
CA LEU A 166 -0.45 -0.34 14.18
C LEU A 166 -1.48 -0.29 13.05
N THR A 167 -1.06 -0.64 11.83
CA THR A 167 -1.95 -0.65 10.66
C THR A 167 -3.11 -1.63 10.86
N LEU A 168 -2.82 -2.82 11.39
CA LEU A 168 -3.86 -3.82 11.66
C LEU A 168 -4.86 -3.32 12.71
N LEU A 169 -4.38 -2.68 13.79
CA LEU A 169 -5.25 -2.09 14.81
C LEU A 169 -6.12 -0.96 14.23
N CYS A 170 -5.50 0.02 13.55
CA CYS A 170 -6.20 1.14 12.92
C CYS A 170 -7.25 0.65 11.93
N VAL A 171 -6.88 -0.25 11.00
CA VAL A 171 -7.82 -0.77 9.99
C VAL A 171 -8.98 -1.52 10.65
N SER A 172 -8.72 -2.33 11.69
CA SER A 172 -9.76 -3.05 12.42
C SER A 172 -10.78 -2.09 13.06
N VAL A 173 -10.31 -1.05 13.74
CA VAL A 173 -11.18 -0.02 14.34
C VAL A 173 -11.96 0.74 13.26
N LEU A 174 -11.30 1.11 12.16
CA LEU A 174 -11.92 1.87 11.08
C LEU A 174 -13.05 1.10 10.41
N PHE A 175 -12.92 -0.21 10.20
CA PHE A 175 -14.01 -1.02 9.65
C PHE A 175 -15.21 -1.12 10.61
N ILE A 176 -14.97 -1.17 11.92
CA ILE A 176 -16.04 -1.15 12.93
C ILE A 176 -16.77 0.20 12.90
N LEU A 177 -16.02 1.31 12.86
CA LEU A 177 -16.60 2.65 12.76
C LEU A 177 -17.40 2.83 11.46
N LEU A 178 -16.85 2.36 10.34
CA LEU A 178 -17.54 2.40 9.05
C LEU A 178 -18.87 1.64 9.12
N ALA A 179 -18.89 0.46 9.73
CA ALA A 179 -20.11 -0.32 9.92
C ALA A 179 -21.12 0.36 10.85
N ALA A 180 -20.65 1.05 11.90
CA ALA A 180 -21.49 1.77 12.85
C ALA A 180 -22.15 3.02 12.23
N GLU A 181 -21.51 3.68 11.28
CA GLU A 181 -22.08 4.84 10.57
C GLU A 181 -23.09 4.45 9.47
N LEU A 182 -23.24 3.15 9.17
CA LEU A 182 -24.23 2.68 8.20
C LEU A 182 -25.65 2.83 8.73
N SER A 183 -26.34 3.87 8.29
CA SER A 183 -27.78 4.03 8.52
C SER A 183 -28.57 3.52 7.30
N LEU A 184 -29.17 2.33 7.41
CA LEU A 184 -30.04 1.75 6.37
C LEU A 184 -31.17 2.69 5.94
N SER A 185 -31.64 3.55 6.85
CA SER A 185 -32.66 4.58 6.60
C SER A 185 -32.23 5.62 5.56
N SER A 186 -30.94 5.96 5.49
CA SER A 186 -30.42 6.97 4.55
C SER A 186 -30.33 6.40 3.13
N PHE A 187 -30.13 5.08 2.97
CA PHE A 187 -30.10 4.43 1.66
C PHE A 187 -31.46 4.43 0.95
N GLY A 188 -32.55 4.30 1.71
CA GLY A 188 -33.91 4.38 1.17
C GLY A 188 -34.24 5.76 0.59
N ALA A 189 -33.68 6.82 1.18
CA ALA A 189 -33.93 8.20 0.78
C ALA A 189 -33.18 8.63 -0.51
N LEU A 190 -32.01 8.03 -0.80
CA LEU A 190 -31.24 8.35 -2.01
C LEU A 190 -31.78 7.68 -3.28
N GLY A 191 -32.61 6.65 -3.13
CA GLY A 191 -33.20 5.88 -4.23
C GLY A 191 -32.19 5.14 -5.10
N TRP A 192 -32.72 4.43 -6.11
CA TRP A 192 -31.92 3.65 -7.07
C TRP A 192 -30.95 4.48 -7.91
N GLY A 193 -31.17 5.80 -8.02
CA GLY A 193 -30.30 6.70 -8.78
C GLY A 193 -28.87 6.73 -8.26
N SER A 194 -28.68 6.66 -6.94
CA SER A 194 -27.36 6.65 -6.29
C SER A 194 -26.58 5.36 -6.57
N VAL A 195 -27.25 4.20 -6.48
CA VAL A 195 -26.67 2.88 -6.79
C VAL A 195 -26.22 2.81 -8.24
N ILE A 196 -27.03 3.32 -9.17
CA ILE A 196 -26.67 3.38 -10.60
C ILE A 196 -25.45 4.29 -10.81
N THR A 197 -25.38 5.45 -10.14
CA THR A 197 -24.21 6.33 -10.22
C THR A 197 -22.93 5.60 -9.79
N VAL A 198 -22.97 4.87 -8.67
CA VAL A 198 -21.81 4.09 -8.19
C VAL A 198 -21.47 2.96 -9.15
N ALA A 199 -22.46 2.26 -9.69
CA ALA A 199 -22.24 1.22 -10.69
C ALA A 199 -21.57 1.76 -11.96
N VAL A 200 -21.99 2.94 -12.45
CA VAL A 200 -21.35 3.61 -13.60
C VAL A 200 -19.91 4.02 -13.28
N LEU A 201 -19.65 4.54 -12.08
CA LEU A 201 -18.29 4.86 -11.63
C LEU A 201 -17.36 3.64 -11.64
N MET A 202 -17.89 2.49 -11.20
CA MET A 202 -17.14 1.25 -11.10
C MET A 202 -16.95 0.54 -12.46
N LEU A 203 -18.01 0.46 -13.29
CA LEU A 203 -18.02 -0.35 -14.50
C LEU A 203 -17.62 0.42 -15.77
N VAL A 204 -17.74 1.75 -15.76
CA VAL A 204 -17.48 2.57 -16.95
C VAL A 204 -16.32 3.52 -16.71
N ILE A 205 -16.43 4.37 -15.68
CA ILE A 205 -15.47 5.46 -15.48
C ILE A 205 -14.09 4.91 -15.14
N ARG A 206 -13.99 3.99 -14.18
CA ARG A 206 -12.70 3.41 -13.78
C ARG A 206 -12.02 2.63 -14.91
N PRO A 207 -12.69 1.68 -15.61
CA PRO A 207 -12.07 0.99 -16.74
C PRO A 207 -11.64 1.93 -17.87
N PHE A 208 -12.42 2.98 -18.14
CA PHE A 208 -12.06 3.98 -19.14
C PHE A 208 -10.80 4.77 -18.74
N SER A 209 -10.72 5.26 -17.51
CA SER A 209 -9.53 5.96 -17.00
C SER A 209 -8.28 5.07 -17.05
N VAL A 210 -8.40 3.81 -16.63
CA VAL A 210 -7.28 2.86 -16.67
C VAL A 210 -6.89 2.53 -18.12
N ALA A 211 -7.85 2.35 -19.03
CA ALA A 211 -7.57 2.08 -20.44
C ALA A 211 -6.79 3.22 -21.11
N ILE A 212 -7.14 4.47 -20.82
CA ILE A 212 -6.40 5.64 -21.32
C ILE A 212 -4.99 5.69 -20.73
N CYS A 213 -4.86 5.57 -19.41
CA CYS A 213 -3.55 5.68 -18.75
C CYS A 213 -2.62 4.51 -19.09
N THR A 214 -3.15 3.32 -19.39
CA THR A 214 -2.36 2.12 -19.70
C THR A 214 -2.23 1.84 -21.19
N TRP A 215 -2.63 2.76 -22.07
CA TRP A 215 -2.59 2.57 -23.53
C TRP A 215 -1.17 2.21 -24.02
N THR A 216 -0.14 2.88 -23.48
CA THR A 216 1.27 2.67 -23.85
C THR A 216 2.02 1.71 -22.93
N SER A 217 1.33 1.08 -21.98
CA SER A 217 1.97 0.26 -20.95
C SER A 217 2.17 -1.20 -21.37
N THR A 218 3.23 -1.81 -20.83
CA THR A 218 3.64 -3.21 -21.03
C THR A 218 2.73 -4.24 -20.34
N PHE A 219 1.72 -3.81 -19.56
CA PHE A 219 0.79 -4.73 -18.90
C PHE A 219 -0.02 -5.56 -19.90
N ASN A 220 -0.25 -6.83 -19.56
CA ASN A 220 -1.17 -7.69 -20.28
C ASN A 220 -2.62 -7.23 -20.08
N TRP A 221 -3.51 -7.49 -21.04
CA TRP A 221 -4.96 -7.23 -20.94
C TRP A 221 -5.57 -7.75 -19.65
N ARG A 222 -5.14 -8.94 -19.18
CA ARG A 222 -5.63 -9.53 -17.91
C ARG A 222 -5.25 -8.70 -16.68
N GLN A 223 -4.03 -8.17 -16.66
CA GLN A 223 -3.56 -7.28 -15.59
C GLN A 223 -4.30 -5.94 -15.67
N LYS A 224 -4.46 -5.37 -16.88
CA LYS A 224 -5.21 -4.12 -17.09
C LYS A 224 -6.66 -4.24 -16.63
N LEU A 225 -7.32 -5.36 -16.91
CA LEU A 225 -8.70 -5.60 -16.48
C LEU A 225 -8.81 -5.71 -14.95
N PHE A 226 -7.86 -6.36 -14.29
CA PHE A 226 -7.86 -6.44 -12.82
C PHE A 226 -7.60 -5.08 -12.17
N VAL A 227 -6.64 -4.30 -12.69
CA VAL A 227 -6.37 -2.93 -12.23
C VAL A 227 -7.57 -2.00 -12.47
N ALA A 228 -8.28 -2.19 -13.60
CA ALA A 228 -9.52 -1.49 -13.90
C ALA A 228 -10.67 -1.87 -12.96
N TRP A 229 -10.69 -3.11 -12.44
CA TRP A 229 -11.74 -3.58 -11.54
C TRP A 229 -11.52 -3.19 -10.08
N ILE A 230 -10.27 -3.26 -9.60
CA ILE A 230 -9.92 -3.00 -8.21
C ILE A 230 -9.68 -1.50 -8.01
N ALA A 231 -10.60 -0.86 -7.29
CA ALA A 231 -10.52 0.55 -6.93
C ALA A 231 -11.37 0.84 -5.69
N PRO A 232 -11.07 0.21 -4.53
CA PRO A 232 -11.88 0.41 -3.34
C PRO A 232 -11.67 1.84 -2.85
N ARG A 233 -12.79 2.51 -2.56
CA ARG A 233 -12.75 3.90 -2.09
C ARG A 233 -12.24 3.95 -0.65
N GLY A 234 -11.46 4.99 -0.38
CA GLY A 234 -10.70 5.10 0.84
C GLY A 234 -11.47 5.67 2.01
N ILE A 235 -10.90 5.45 3.19
CA ILE A 235 -11.41 5.96 4.47
C ILE A 235 -11.30 7.49 4.52
N VAL A 236 -10.26 8.06 3.88
CA VAL A 236 -10.10 9.52 3.78
C VAL A 236 -11.31 10.15 3.11
N SER A 237 -11.88 9.54 2.05
CA SER A 237 -13.13 10.01 1.45
C SER A 237 -14.29 10.07 2.45
N ALA A 238 -14.42 9.09 3.36
CA ALA A 238 -15.49 9.07 4.36
C ALA A 238 -15.32 10.19 5.41
N SER A 239 -14.10 10.37 5.91
CA SER A 239 -13.79 11.41 6.90
C SER A 239 -13.99 12.81 6.32
N VAL A 240 -13.47 13.05 5.11
CA VAL A 240 -13.61 14.35 4.43
C VAL A 240 -15.08 14.60 4.04
N ALA A 241 -15.82 13.59 3.56
CA ALA A 241 -17.25 13.75 3.28
C ALA A 241 -18.07 14.11 4.53
N SER A 242 -17.74 13.52 5.68
CA SER A 242 -18.40 13.83 6.95
C SER A 242 -18.08 15.25 7.42
N LEU A 243 -16.82 15.68 7.31
CA LEU A 243 -16.40 17.04 7.62
C LEU A 243 -17.09 18.06 6.71
N PHE A 244 -17.22 17.75 5.42
CA PHE A 244 -17.88 18.64 4.45
C PHE A 244 -19.38 18.72 4.68
N SER A 245 -20.02 17.61 5.04
CA SER A 245 -21.43 17.60 5.43
C SER A 245 -21.68 18.59 6.58
N LEU A 246 -20.79 18.59 7.57
CA LEU A 246 -20.84 19.52 8.71
C LEU A 246 -20.63 20.97 8.26
N LEU A 247 -19.57 21.25 7.48
CA LEU A 247 -19.28 22.59 6.99
C LEU A 247 -20.38 23.16 6.08
N LEU A 248 -20.98 22.34 5.22
CA LEU A 248 -22.11 22.74 4.37
C LEU A 248 -23.32 23.10 5.21
N THR A 249 -23.62 22.29 6.23
CA THR A 249 -24.73 22.51 7.16
C THR A 249 -24.54 23.80 7.97
N GLU A 250 -23.33 24.05 8.48
CA GLU A 250 -22.99 25.28 9.20
C GLU A 250 -23.15 26.54 8.34
N ARG A 251 -22.90 26.43 7.03
CA ARG A 251 -23.11 27.53 6.07
C ARG A 251 -24.53 27.59 5.50
N GLY A 252 -25.45 26.78 6.00
CA GLY A 252 -26.85 26.75 5.57
C GLY A 252 -27.05 26.20 4.15
N ILE A 253 -26.08 25.46 3.61
CA ILE A 253 -26.18 24.84 2.28
C ILE A 253 -26.78 23.44 2.45
N ASN A 254 -27.97 23.26 1.89
CA ASN A 254 -28.65 21.96 1.87
C ASN A 254 -27.91 20.99 0.93
N GLY A 255 -27.80 19.71 1.35
CA GLY A 255 -27.22 18.64 0.53
C GLY A 255 -25.96 17.98 1.11
N GLY A 256 -25.43 18.47 2.24
CA GLY A 256 -24.32 17.85 2.95
C GLY A 256 -24.57 16.38 3.30
N ASP A 257 -25.72 16.08 3.92
CA ASP A 257 -26.08 14.72 4.32
C ASP A 257 -26.24 13.78 3.13
N ALA A 258 -26.70 14.31 1.99
CA ALA A 258 -26.84 13.55 0.76
C ALA A 258 -25.46 13.20 0.16
N ILE A 259 -24.49 14.13 0.17
CA ILE A 259 -23.09 13.86 -0.21
C ILE A 259 -22.49 12.81 0.71
N LYS A 260 -22.62 12.99 2.02
CA LYS A 260 -22.16 12.01 3.00
C LYS A 260 -22.72 10.63 2.63
N SER A 261 -24.04 10.51 2.52
CA SER A 261 -24.71 9.25 2.24
C SER A 261 -24.26 8.58 0.94
N ILE A 262 -24.10 9.32 -0.17
CA ILE A 262 -23.66 8.73 -1.44
C ILE A 262 -22.17 8.31 -1.41
N VAL A 263 -21.30 9.03 -0.71
CA VAL A 263 -19.89 8.64 -0.54
C VAL A 263 -19.80 7.36 0.27
N PHE A 264 -20.55 7.25 1.37
CA PHE A 264 -20.61 6.03 2.17
C PHE A 264 -21.18 4.85 1.37
N LEU A 265 -22.23 5.06 0.58
CA LEU A 265 -22.74 4.04 -0.36
C LEU A 265 -21.65 3.60 -1.35
N THR A 266 -20.87 4.56 -1.87
CA THR A 266 -19.78 4.26 -2.80
C THR A 266 -18.71 3.39 -2.13
N ILE A 267 -18.30 3.72 -0.90
CA ILE A 267 -17.32 2.94 -0.13
C ILE A 267 -17.88 1.55 0.15
N MET A 268 -19.10 1.44 0.68
CA MET A 268 -19.72 0.15 0.97
C MET A 268 -19.79 -0.74 -0.28
N MET A 269 -20.33 -0.21 -1.38
CA MET A 269 -20.51 -0.98 -2.60
C MET A 269 -19.17 -1.40 -3.21
N THR A 270 -18.18 -0.49 -3.27
CA THR A 270 -16.86 -0.83 -3.81
C THR A 270 -16.11 -1.82 -2.93
N VAL A 271 -16.05 -1.60 -1.62
CA VAL A 271 -15.34 -2.49 -0.69
C VAL A 271 -16.01 -3.86 -0.60
N PHE A 272 -17.35 -3.92 -0.55
CA PHE A 272 -18.07 -5.19 -0.47
C PHE A 272 -17.99 -5.98 -1.78
N ILE A 273 -18.30 -5.37 -2.93
CA ILE A 273 -18.27 -6.05 -4.23
C ILE A 273 -16.83 -6.45 -4.57
N GLN A 274 -15.87 -5.52 -4.49
CA GLN A 274 -14.48 -5.82 -4.85
C GLN A 274 -13.83 -6.75 -3.81
N GLY A 275 -14.16 -6.63 -2.52
CA GLY A 275 -13.69 -7.57 -1.49
C GLY A 275 -14.09 -9.01 -1.78
N LEU A 276 -15.35 -9.25 -2.15
CA LEU A 276 -15.85 -10.59 -2.49
C LEU A 276 -15.36 -11.08 -3.86
N THR A 277 -15.24 -10.18 -4.85
CA THR A 277 -14.92 -10.55 -6.24
C THR A 277 -13.42 -10.56 -6.56
N ALA A 278 -12.55 -9.92 -5.77
CA ALA A 278 -11.13 -9.79 -6.09
C ALA A 278 -10.43 -11.14 -6.22
N LYS A 279 -10.61 -12.04 -5.25
CA LYS A 279 -9.98 -13.38 -5.26
C LYS A 279 -10.45 -14.26 -6.43
N PRO A 280 -11.76 -14.45 -6.68
CA PRO A 280 -12.21 -15.25 -7.81
C PRO A 280 -11.81 -14.62 -9.15
N LEU A 281 -11.85 -13.28 -9.27
CA LEU A 281 -11.44 -12.59 -10.50
C LEU A 281 -9.94 -12.76 -10.76
N ALA A 282 -9.09 -12.64 -9.74
CA ALA A 282 -7.65 -12.85 -9.90
C ALA A 282 -7.32 -14.28 -10.36
N LYS A 283 -8.01 -15.29 -9.82
CA LYS A 283 -7.88 -16.69 -10.25
C LYS A 283 -8.36 -16.89 -11.68
N LEU A 284 -9.52 -16.33 -12.04
CA LEU A 284 -10.06 -16.39 -13.39
C LEU A 284 -9.11 -15.78 -14.43
N LEU A 285 -8.49 -14.65 -14.07
CA LEU A 285 -7.53 -13.94 -14.91
C LEU A 285 -6.12 -14.57 -14.88
N ARG A 286 -5.88 -15.59 -14.03
CA ARG A 286 -4.58 -16.24 -13.87
C ARG A 286 -3.44 -15.25 -13.58
N ILE A 287 -3.71 -14.29 -12.71
CA ILE A 287 -2.75 -13.26 -12.25
C ILE A 287 -2.38 -13.42 -10.78
N THR A 288 -2.87 -14.48 -10.12
CA THR A 288 -2.40 -14.88 -8.80
C THR A 288 -0.96 -15.36 -8.92
N ASP A 289 -0.10 -14.94 -7.99
CA ASP A 289 1.28 -15.39 -7.91
C ASP A 289 1.29 -16.85 -7.42
N THR A 290 1.11 -17.79 -8.35
CA THR A 290 1.21 -19.23 -8.09
C THR A 290 2.58 -19.78 -8.46
N HIS A 291 3.53 -18.91 -8.80
CA HIS A 291 4.89 -19.28 -9.17
C HIS A 291 5.89 -18.48 -8.33
N THR A 292 5.90 -18.71 -7.01
CA THR A 292 7.17 -18.58 -6.28
C THR A 292 8.06 -19.74 -6.76
N THR A 293 8.68 -19.57 -7.91
CA THR A 293 9.61 -20.56 -8.50
C THR A 293 11.01 -20.24 -7.99
N GLY A 294 11.67 -21.22 -7.41
CA GLY A 294 12.99 -21.05 -6.81
C GLY A 294 13.10 -21.44 -5.34
N ALA A 295 14.33 -21.53 -4.86
CA ALA A 295 14.64 -21.94 -3.50
C ALA A 295 15.83 -21.18 -2.90
N VAL A 296 15.73 -20.89 -1.60
CA VAL A 296 16.91 -20.54 -0.78
C VAL A 296 17.39 -21.80 -0.10
N ILE A 297 18.64 -22.18 -0.34
CA ILE A 297 19.25 -23.38 0.23
C ILE A 297 20.38 -22.96 1.16
N ILE A 298 20.29 -23.34 2.43
CA ILE A 298 21.35 -23.13 3.41
C ILE A 298 22.26 -24.35 3.43
N GLY A 299 23.56 -24.11 3.24
CA GLY A 299 24.57 -25.13 3.15
C GLY A 299 24.96 -25.42 1.70
N CYS A 300 26.18 -25.05 1.34
CA CYS A 300 26.86 -25.40 0.08
C CYS A 300 27.39 -26.86 0.11
N THR A 301 26.70 -27.74 0.83
CA THR A 301 27.02 -29.16 0.93
C THR A 301 26.84 -29.87 -0.41
N PRO A 302 27.43 -31.06 -0.63
CA PRO A 302 27.23 -31.81 -1.87
C PRO A 302 25.75 -32.03 -2.21
N LEU A 303 24.92 -32.25 -1.19
CA LEU A 303 23.46 -32.36 -1.34
C LEU A 303 22.84 -31.00 -1.71
N GLY A 304 23.19 -29.92 -1.02
CA GLY A 304 22.69 -28.58 -1.32
C GLY A 304 23.03 -28.12 -2.74
N ARG A 305 24.26 -28.36 -3.21
CA ARG A 305 24.68 -28.08 -4.59
C ARG A 305 23.94 -28.95 -5.61
N LEU A 306 23.69 -30.22 -5.30
CA LEU A 306 22.94 -31.11 -6.19
C LEU A 306 21.49 -30.65 -6.35
N VAL A 307 20.82 -30.30 -5.25
CA VAL A 307 19.46 -29.75 -5.27
C VAL A 307 19.44 -28.42 -6.04
N ALA A 308 20.41 -27.53 -5.77
CA ALA A 308 20.52 -26.26 -6.49
C ALA A 308 20.64 -26.45 -8.01
N ARG A 309 21.47 -27.40 -8.47
CA ARG A 309 21.58 -27.74 -9.89
C ARG A 309 20.27 -28.23 -10.50
N LEU A 310 19.47 -29.00 -9.77
CA LEU A 310 18.17 -29.47 -10.26
C LEU A 310 17.20 -28.31 -10.49
N PHE A 311 17.14 -27.36 -9.56
CA PHE A 311 16.35 -26.15 -9.73
C PHE A 311 16.87 -25.29 -10.90
N THR A 312 18.18 -25.08 -11.00
CA THR A 312 18.78 -24.33 -12.11
C THR A 312 18.52 -25.01 -13.46
N ALA A 313 18.54 -26.35 -13.53
CA ALA A 313 18.22 -27.11 -14.73
C ALA A 313 16.75 -27.00 -15.15
N GLN A 314 15.84 -26.73 -14.20
CA GLN A 314 14.43 -26.42 -14.46
C GLN A 314 14.20 -24.95 -14.81
N GLY A 315 15.25 -24.12 -14.82
CA GLY A 315 15.16 -22.68 -15.07
C GLY A 315 14.63 -21.89 -13.87
N GLU A 316 14.63 -22.48 -12.68
CA GLU A 316 14.21 -21.81 -11.45
C GLU A 316 15.39 -21.11 -10.75
N SER A 317 15.11 -20.00 -10.07
CA SER A 317 16.13 -19.22 -9.37
C SER A 317 16.51 -19.89 -8.05
N VAL A 318 17.80 -20.17 -7.83
CA VAL A 318 18.28 -20.68 -6.53
C VAL A 318 19.46 -19.88 -6.03
N VAL A 319 19.43 -19.60 -4.73
CA VAL A 319 20.52 -18.96 -4.00
C VAL A 319 20.97 -19.87 -2.87
N LEU A 320 22.26 -20.18 -2.85
CA LEU A 320 22.92 -20.90 -1.76
C LEU A 320 23.48 -19.91 -0.74
N ILE A 321 23.38 -20.24 0.55
CA ILE A 321 24.00 -19.46 1.64
C ILE A 321 24.83 -20.39 2.50
N ASP A 322 26.09 -20.06 2.71
CA ASP A 322 26.97 -20.80 3.62
C ASP A 322 27.97 -19.84 4.29
N SER A 323 28.37 -20.16 5.51
CA SER A 323 29.42 -19.43 6.22
C SER A 323 30.82 -19.86 5.76
N ASP A 324 30.96 -21.05 5.18
CA ASP A 324 32.23 -21.58 4.70
C ASP A 324 32.63 -20.97 3.33
N PRO A 325 33.75 -20.22 3.26
CA PRO A 325 34.25 -19.65 2.01
C PRO A 325 34.62 -20.71 0.96
N GLU A 326 35.16 -21.86 1.35
CA GLU A 326 35.60 -22.88 0.40
C GLU A 326 34.40 -23.56 -0.27
N ALA A 327 33.38 -23.87 0.52
CA ALA A 327 32.12 -24.43 0.02
C ALA A 327 31.41 -23.46 -0.93
N CYS A 328 31.36 -22.17 -0.60
CA CYS A 328 30.82 -21.13 -1.48
C CYS A 328 31.62 -20.98 -2.78
N ALA A 329 32.95 -20.95 -2.70
CA ALA A 329 33.81 -20.86 -3.88
C ALA A 329 33.60 -22.05 -4.82
N THR A 330 33.40 -23.25 -4.26
CA THR A 330 33.09 -24.45 -5.04
C THR A 330 31.73 -24.34 -5.74
N ALA A 331 30.69 -23.87 -5.05
CA ALA A 331 29.38 -23.65 -5.66
C ALA A 331 29.43 -22.62 -6.80
N ILE A 332 30.17 -21.53 -6.62
CA ILE A 332 30.35 -20.49 -7.65
C ILE A 332 31.15 -21.04 -8.85
N ALA A 333 32.18 -21.84 -8.61
CA ALA A 333 32.94 -22.50 -9.67
C ALA A 333 32.07 -23.49 -10.50
N GLU A 334 31.04 -24.05 -9.88
CA GLU A 334 30.04 -24.89 -10.53
C GLU A 334 28.94 -24.10 -11.25
N GLY A 335 29.01 -22.75 -11.26
CA GLY A 335 28.05 -21.87 -11.92
C GLY A 335 26.78 -21.58 -11.11
N LEU A 336 26.77 -21.89 -9.81
CA LEU A 336 25.64 -21.64 -8.92
C LEU A 336 25.77 -20.27 -8.24
N THR A 337 24.64 -19.66 -7.88
CA THR A 337 24.63 -18.41 -7.12
C THR A 337 24.78 -18.72 -5.63
N ALA A 338 25.88 -18.29 -5.01
CA ALA A 338 26.12 -18.47 -3.58
C ALA A 338 26.51 -17.17 -2.88
N ILE A 339 26.06 -17.01 -1.63
CA ILE A 339 26.36 -15.86 -0.78
C ILE A 339 27.10 -16.37 0.46
N GLN A 340 28.33 -15.89 0.64
CA GLN A 340 29.13 -16.20 1.83
C GLN A 340 28.66 -15.35 3.02
N THR A 341 27.89 -15.94 3.93
CA THR A 341 27.43 -15.29 5.16
C THR A 341 26.80 -16.32 6.11
N SER A 342 26.62 -15.95 7.38
CA SER A 342 25.87 -16.78 8.32
C SER A 342 24.39 -16.75 7.99
N ALA A 343 23.77 -17.91 7.87
CA ALA A 343 22.33 -17.98 7.61
C ALA A 343 21.46 -17.67 8.86
N LEU A 344 22.09 -17.51 10.03
CA LEU A 344 21.44 -16.96 11.23
C LEU A 344 21.25 -15.43 11.13
N ASP A 345 21.92 -14.77 10.19
CA ASP A 345 21.70 -13.36 9.91
C ASP A 345 20.45 -13.18 9.02
N SER A 346 19.39 -12.61 9.60
CA SER A 346 18.15 -12.34 8.87
C SER A 346 18.36 -11.43 7.66
N HIS A 347 19.34 -10.53 7.67
CA HIS A 347 19.64 -9.67 6.52
C HIS A 347 20.20 -10.45 5.33
N ALA A 348 20.92 -11.54 5.58
CA ALA A 348 21.40 -12.43 4.53
C ALA A 348 20.26 -13.11 3.77
N LEU A 349 19.24 -13.59 4.50
CA LEU A 349 18.06 -14.25 3.95
C LEU A 349 17.22 -13.29 3.09
N GLU A 350 17.05 -12.04 3.53
CA GLU A 350 16.39 -11.00 2.75
C GLU A 350 17.16 -10.68 1.46
N LYS A 351 18.49 -10.55 1.53
CA LYS A 351 19.34 -10.31 0.36
C LYS A 351 19.31 -11.47 -0.63
N ALA A 352 19.11 -12.69 -0.14
CA ALA A 352 18.91 -13.88 -0.96
C ALA A 352 17.50 -13.96 -1.58
N GLY A 353 16.61 -13.02 -1.24
CA GLY A 353 15.27 -12.94 -1.82
C GLY A 353 14.30 -13.98 -1.26
N ILE A 354 14.45 -14.40 0.00
CA ILE A 354 13.61 -15.47 0.59
C ILE A 354 12.09 -15.21 0.49
N GLU A 355 11.67 -13.94 0.52
CA GLU A 355 10.25 -13.55 0.36
C GLU A 355 9.71 -13.84 -1.05
N GLU A 356 10.59 -14.01 -2.04
CA GLU A 356 10.27 -14.22 -3.45
C GLU A 356 10.41 -15.70 -3.86
N MET A 357 11.00 -16.54 -3.00
CA MET A 357 11.28 -17.95 -3.28
C MET A 357 10.15 -18.88 -2.82
N GLY A 358 9.98 -20.00 -3.53
CA GLY A 358 8.95 -21.00 -3.26
C GLY A 358 9.30 -21.98 -2.15
N ALA A 359 10.59 -22.17 -1.92
CA ALA A 359 11.08 -23.13 -0.95
C ALA A 359 12.27 -22.57 -0.18
N PHE A 360 12.35 -22.96 1.09
CA PHE A 360 13.51 -22.78 1.92
C PHE A 360 13.99 -24.16 2.39
N MET A 361 15.29 -24.45 2.21
CA MET A 361 15.86 -25.73 2.58
C MET A 361 17.10 -25.53 3.46
N ALA A 362 17.08 -26.10 4.67
CA ALA A 362 18.25 -26.11 5.54
C ALA A 362 18.98 -27.45 5.39
N LEU A 363 20.10 -27.44 4.66
CA LEU A 363 20.88 -28.61 4.26
C LEU A 363 22.34 -28.51 4.76
N THR A 364 22.55 -27.90 5.93
CA THR A 364 23.86 -27.88 6.57
C THR A 364 24.17 -29.23 7.20
N ASN A 365 25.44 -29.46 7.52
CA ASN A 365 25.89 -30.68 8.21
C ASN A 365 25.46 -30.73 9.69
N ASN A 366 24.81 -29.68 10.21
CA ASN A 366 24.39 -29.59 11.61
C ASN A 366 22.86 -29.53 11.71
N GLY A 367 22.24 -30.65 12.14
CA GLY A 367 20.78 -30.77 12.25
C GLY A 367 20.15 -29.81 13.26
N GLU A 368 20.84 -29.46 14.36
CA GLU A 368 20.31 -28.48 15.31
C GLU A 368 20.24 -27.08 14.69
N VAL A 369 21.26 -26.72 13.91
CA VAL A 369 21.30 -25.45 13.17
C VAL A 369 20.19 -25.44 12.12
N ASN A 370 19.96 -26.53 11.39
CA ASN A 370 18.89 -26.60 10.41
C ASN A 370 17.50 -26.40 11.05
N LEU A 371 17.27 -26.99 12.22
CA LEU A 371 15.99 -26.90 12.93
C LEU A 371 15.74 -25.47 13.45
N VAL A 372 16.76 -24.82 14.01
CA VAL A 372 16.69 -23.42 14.44
C VAL A 372 16.44 -22.49 13.24
N LEU A 373 17.13 -22.73 12.13
CA LEU A 373 16.95 -21.96 10.89
C LEU A 373 15.54 -22.15 10.31
N ALA A 374 15.02 -23.38 10.29
CA ALA A 374 13.66 -23.66 9.83
C ALA A 374 12.62 -22.95 10.71
N GLN A 375 12.74 -23.04 12.03
CA GLN A 375 11.82 -22.37 12.96
C GLN A 375 11.89 -20.85 12.84
N ASN A 376 13.09 -20.27 12.82
CA ASN A 376 13.26 -18.84 12.64
C ASN A 376 12.67 -18.39 11.30
N THR A 377 12.90 -19.15 10.23
CA THR A 377 12.39 -18.79 8.90
C THR A 377 10.86 -18.86 8.81
N ILE A 378 10.23 -19.87 9.43
CA ILE A 378 8.77 -19.95 9.51
C ILE A 378 8.20 -18.75 10.28
N ASN A 379 8.79 -18.42 11.42
CA ASN A 379 8.33 -17.32 12.26
C ASN A 379 8.59 -15.94 11.63
N GLU A 380 9.67 -15.81 10.87
CA GLU A 380 10.13 -14.52 10.36
C GLU A 380 9.63 -14.20 8.94
N PHE A 381 9.59 -15.19 8.05
CA PHE A 381 9.34 -15.01 6.61
C PHE A 381 8.16 -15.83 6.09
N ASN A 382 7.75 -16.88 6.80
CA ASN A 382 6.61 -17.75 6.45
C ASN A 382 6.59 -18.19 4.97
N PRO A 383 7.69 -18.79 4.44
CA PRO A 383 7.75 -19.19 3.04
C PRO A 383 6.80 -20.37 2.76
N PRO A 384 6.35 -20.54 1.50
CA PRO A 384 5.33 -21.53 1.14
C PRO A 384 5.77 -23.00 1.31
N GLY A 385 7.07 -23.28 1.38
CA GLY A 385 7.61 -24.61 1.73
C GLY A 385 8.91 -24.51 2.54
N VAL A 386 9.00 -25.25 3.64
CA VAL A 386 10.21 -25.35 4.48
C VAL A 386 10.59 -26.82 4.63
N CYS A 387 11.80 -27.16 4.20
CA CYS A 387 12.37 -28.50 4.35
C CYS A 387 13.64 -28.44 5.21
N ASP A 388 13.75 -29.35 6.17
CA ASP A 388 14.94 -29.55 6.98
C ASP A 388 15.41 -31.00 6.80
N CYS A 389 16.71 -31.19 6.57
CA CYS A 389 17.35 -32.49 6.67
C CYS A 389 17.78 -32.77 8.11
N SER A 390 16.81 -32.98 9.00
CA SER A 390 17.04 -33.48 10.36
C SER A 390 16.59 -34.94 10.45
N GLY A 391 17.46 -35.86 9.97
CA GLY A 391 17.36 -37.31 10.20
C GLY A 391 16.47 -38.06 9.22
#